data_AF-A0A8B7D5E2-F1
#
_entry.id   AF-A0A8B7D5E2-F1
#
_cell.length_a   1.000
_cell.length_b   1.000
_cell.length_c   1.000
_cell.angle_alpha   90.00
_cell.angle_beta   90.00
_cell.angle_gamma   90.00
#
_symmetry.space_group_name_H-M   'P 1'
#
loop_
_entity.id
_entity.type
_entity.pdbx_description
1 polymer ?
#
loop_
_entity_poly.entity_id
_entity_poly.type
_entity_poly.pdbx_seq_one_letter_code
_entity_poly.pdbx_strand_id
1 'polypeptide(L)'
;MISYIFEIMALFQKRMKRGILKSLVCLLCFIPILCLLLLINLGLPEVSMDNSIKRSCKTLLPWKSSEEVKLGELGEMMVAMLPSDLPFTIFVPSEEAFEHVLKLRASDSLTEQKMNDTYATVSRVMGFSAVPQHLPSGAVPLHKEISFDSISGFRLYAWKDVKGTLVVNGVRSECVDVRKAEIIVHIMSGVIMDVEFEQSFSPDYDD
;
A
#
# COMPACT_ATOMS: atom_id res chain seq x y z
N MET A 1 26.01 -6.55 -24.82
CA MET A 1 26.48 -6.56 -23.42
C MET A 1 27.74 -7.41 -23.23
N ILE A 2 27.79 -8.65 -23.75
CA ILE A 2 28.94 -9.55 -23.59
C ILE A 2 30.20 -9.10 -24.39
N SER A 3 30.04 -8.52 -25.60
CA SER A 3 31.19 -8.01 -26.38
C SER A 3 31.91 -6.82 -25.75
N TYR A 4 31.19 -5.96 -25.03
CA TYR A 4 31.79 -4.81 -24.32
C TYR A 4 32.68 -5.26 -23.16
N ILE A 5 32.33 -6.38 -22.52
CA ILE A 5 33.10 -6.96 -21.42
C ILE A 5 34.43 -7.51 -21.96
N PHE A 6 34.43 -8.15 -23.13
CA PHE A 6 35.65 -8.68 -23.75
C PHE A 6 36.63 -7.59 -24.19
N GLU A 7 36.15 -6.48 -24.76
CA GLU A 7 37.02 -5.34 -25.11
C GLU A 7 37.63 -4.67 -23.87
N ILE A 8 36.86 -4.52 -22.79
CA ILE A 8 37.35 -3.97 -21.53
C ILE A 8 38.41 -4.89 -20.90
N MET A 9 38.21 -6.21 -20.95
CA MET A 9 39.21 -7.19 -20.47
C MET A 9 40.49 -7.18 -21.31
N ALA A 10 40.38 -7.03 -22.63
CA ALA A 10 41.54 -6.95 -23.52
C ALA A 10 42.35 -5.65 -23.31
N LEU A 11 41.68 -4.53 -23.07
CA LEU A 11 42.31 -3.26 -22.69
C LEU A 11 42.99 -3.34 -21.32
N PHE A 12 42.41 -4.08 -20.38
CA PHE A 12 42.98 -4.29 -19.04
C PHE A 12 44.25 -5.15 -19.10
N GLN A 13 44.25 -6.23 -19.89
CA GLN A 13 45.43 -7.07 -20.12
C GLN A 13 46.59 -6.29 -20.77
N LYS A 14 46.30 -5.42 -21.74
CA LYS A 14 47.32 -4.63 -22.45
C LYS A 14 48.00 -3.58 -21.55
N ARG A 15 47.31 -3.11 -20.50
CA ARG A 15 47.85 -2.15 -19.52
C ARG A 15 48.67 -2.82 -18.40
N MET A 16 48.65 -4.15 -18.29
CA MET A 16 49.28 -4.92 -17.21
C MET A 16 50.74 -5.32 -17.46
N LYS A 17 51.42 -4.77 -18.48
CA LYS A 17 52.87 -4.99 -18.71
C LYS A 17 53.79 -3.93 -18.08
N ARG A 18 53.27 -2.92 -17.39
CA ARG A 18 54.08 -1.93 -16.66
C ARG A 18 53.40 -1.55 -15.34
N GLY A 19 53.75 -2.24 -14.26
CA GLY A 19 53.38 -1.83 -12.89
C GLY A 19 52.53 -2.84 -12.13
N ILE A 20 53.11 -4.02 -11.87
CA ILE A 20 52.50 -5.11 -11.07
C ILE A 20 52.09 -4.62 -9.67
N LEU A 21 52.84 -3.66 -9.09
CA LEU A 21 52.55 -3.12 -7.75
C LEU A 21 51.28 -2.25 -7.69
N LYS A 22 50.98 -1.49 -8.75
CA LYS A 22 49.77 -0.63 -8.81
C LYS A 22 48.50 -1.44 -9.06
N SER A 23 48.64 -2.60 -9.71
CA SER A 23 47.55 -3.54 -9.97
C SER A 23 47.02 -4.18 -8.69
N LEU A 24 47.89 -4.50 -7.72
CA LEU A 24 47.49 -5.12 -6.45
C LEU A 24 46.75 -4.14 -5.54
N VAL A 25 47.18 -2.87 -5.49
CA VAL A 25 46.49 -1.80 -4.74
C VAL A 25 45.11 -1.52 -5.35
N CYS A 26 45.01 -1.51 -6.68
CA CYS A 26 43.73 -1.35 -7.37
C CYS A 26 42.77 -2.51 -7.03
N LEU A 27 43.26 -3.74 -7.03
CA LEU A 27 42.45 -4.93 -6.75
C LEU A 27 41.97 -4.98 -5.28
N LEU A 28 42.81 -4.56 -4.33
CA LEU A 28 42.47 -4.43 -2.91
C LEU A 28 41.38 -3.37 -2.65
N CYS A 29 41.30 -2.30 -3.47
CA CYS A 29 40.29 -1.26 -3.31
C CYS A 29 39.00 -1.54 -4.10
N PHE A 30 39.08 -2.13 -5.29
CA PHE A 30 37.90 -2.35 -6.14
C PHE A 30 37.02 -3.52 -5.67
N ILE A 31 37.62 -4.60 -5.15
CA ILE A 31 36.86 -5.76 -4.67
C ILE A 31 35.91 -5.41 -3.51
N PRO A 32 36.32 -4.71 -2.44
CA PRO A 32 35.40 -4.38 -1.35
C PRO A 32 34.31 -3.39 -1.78
N ILE A 33 34.60 -2.45 -2.68
CA ILE A 33 33.60 -1.52 -3.22
C ILE A 33 32.58 -2.28 -4.06
N LEU A 34 33.01 -3.23 -4.89
CA LEU A 34 32.11 -4.08 -5.66
C LEU A 34 31.28 -5.00 -4.75
N CYS A 35 31.87 -5.56 -3.69
CA CYS A 35 31.13 -6.33 -2.69
C CYS A 35 30.08 -5.47 -1.96
N LEU A 36 30.40 -4.23 -1.58
CA LEU A 36 29.43 -3.31 -0.98
C LEU A 36 28.29 -2.96 -1.93
N LEU A 37 28.60 -2.70 -3.21
CA LEU A 37 27.58 -2.46 -4.24
C LEU A 37 26.69 -3.69 -4.47
N LEU A 38 27.24 -4.91 -4.37
CA LEU A 38 26.46 -6.14 -4.46
C LEU A 38 25.59 -6.35 -3.21
N LEU A 39 26.08 -6.04 -2.00
CA LEU A 39 25.29 -6.14 -0.76
C LEU A 39 24.12 -5.14 -0.72
N ILE A 40 24.27 -3.96 -1.30
CA ILE A 40 23.17 -2.98 -1.42
C ILE A 40 22.07 -3.49 -2.37
N ASN A 41 22.44 -4.22 -3.42
CA ASN A 41 21.50 -4.77 -4.41
C ASN A 41 20.93 -6.14 -4.02
N LEU A 42 21.55 -6.84 -3.06
CA LEU A 42 21.10 -8.12 -2.53
C LEU A 42 20.45 -7.86 -1.17
N GLY A 43 19.21 -7.38 -1.19
CA GLY A 43 18.42 -7.10 0.01
C GLY A 43 18.53 -8.24 1.02
N LEU A 44 19.06 -7.93 2.21
CA LEU A 44 19.21 -8.88 3.30
C LEU A 44 17.82 -9.32 3.79
N PRO A 45 17.57 -10.62 4.00
CA PRO A 45 16.38 -11.06 4.71
C PRO A 45 16.53 -10.69 6.20
N GLU A 46 15.64 -9.85 6.69
CA GLU A 46 15.52 -9.58 8.13
C GLU A 46 15.12 -10.86 8.86
N VAL A 47 15.90 -11.20 9.89
CA VAL A 47 15.60 -12.28 10.82
C VAL A 47 14.42 -11.82 11.68
N SER A 48 13.23 -12.36 11.41
CA SER A 48 12.04 -12.17 12.24
C SER A 48 11.96 -13.26 13.30
N MET A 49 12.02 -12.85 14.58
CA MET A 49 11.74 -13.71 15.73
C MET A 49 10.23 -13.67 15.99
N ASP A 50 9.54 -14.74 15.64
CA ASP A 50 8.08 -14.93 15.80
C ASP A 50 7.72 -15.25 17.26
N ASN A 51 6.64 -14.63 17.74
CA ASN A 51 5.79 -15.14 18.83
C ASN A 51 4.38 -14.53 18.72
N SER A 52 3.58 -15.12 17.82
CA SER A 52 2.17 -15.51 17.94
C SER A 52 1.06 -14.53 18.39
N ILE A 53 -0.04 -14.60 17.62
CA ILE A 53 -1.47 -14.28 17.89
C ILE A 53 -1.97 -12.87 17.48
N LYS A 54 -2.34 -12.70 16.19
CA LYS A 54 -3.73 -12.48 15.69
C LYS A 54 -3.75 -12.00 14.22
N ARG A 55 -4.66 -12.61 13.44
CA ARG A 55 -5.08 -12.33 12.04
C ARG A 55 -4.30 -11.20 11.34
N SER A 56 -3.33 -11.58 10.51
CA SER A 56 -2.63 -10.66 9.63
C SER A 56 -2.82 -11.14 8.19
N CYS A 57 -3.38 -10.25 7.36
CA CYS A 57 -3.40 -10.38 5.92
C CYS A 57 -1.94 -10.53 5.46
N LYS A 58 -1.56 -11.74 5.02
CA LYS A 58 -0.17 -12.08 4.76
C LYS A 58 0.41 -11.12 3.71
N THR A 59 1.44 -10.36 4.10
CA THR A 59 2.38 -9.72 3.19
C THR A 59 2.93 -10.80 2.26
N LEU A 60 2.49 -10.81 0.99
CA LEU A 60 2.96 -11.78 -0.01
C LEU A 60 3.59 -11.05 -1.21
N LEU A 61 4.91 -11.19 -1.30
CA LEU A 61 5.62 -11.24 -2.58
C LEU A 61 5.29 -12.56 -3.31
N PRO A 62 5.73 -12.71 -4.57
CA PRO A 62 4.90 -12.81 -5.75
C PRO A 62 4.29 -14.21 -6.00
N TRP A 63 2.98 -14.21 -6.27
CA TRP A 63 2.22 -15.21 -7.04
C TRP A 63 2.33 -16.70 -6.63
N LYS A 64 1.41 -17.14 -5.75
CA LYS A 64 0.79 -18.49 -5.87
C LYS A 64 -0.54 -18.57 -5.12
N SER A 65 -1.62 -18.86 -5.87
CA SER A 65 -3.00 -19.20 -5.46
C SER A 65 -3.59 -18.35 -4.33
N SER A 66 -4.19 -17.24 -4.76
CA SER A 66 -4.93 -16.27 -3.95
C SER A 66 -6.05 -16.94 -3.14
N GLU A 67 -5.94 -16.94 -1.81
CA GLU A 67 -7.13 -16.61 -1.04
C GLU A 67 -7.45 -15.16 -1.47
N GLU A 68 -8.43 -15.00 -2.34
CA GLU A 68 -8.87 -13.67 -2.76
C GLU A 68 -9.31 -12.92 -1.51
N VAL A 69 -8.61 -11.84 -1.19
CA VAL A 69 -8.98 -10.97 -0.08
C VAL A 69 -10.37 -10.42 -0.41
N LYS A 70 -11.38 -10.81 0.38
CA LYS A 70 -12.77 -10.42 0.16
C LYS A 70 -12.98 -8.99 0.65
N LEU A 71 -13.37 -8.09 -0.25
CA LEU A 71 -13.75 -6.72 0.10
C LEU A 71 -15.23 -6.59 0.50
N GLY A 72 -16.01 -7.66 0.35
CA GLY A 72 -17.47 -7.60 0.43
C GLY A 72 -18.08 -6.87 -0.77
N GLU A 73 -19.41 -6.89 -0.89
CA GLU A 73 -20.10 -6.29 -2.04
C GLU A 73 -19.90 -4.77 -2.13
N LEU A 74 -20.00 -4.08 -0.99
CA LEU A 74 -19.83 -2.62 -0.92
C LEU A 74 -18.39 -2.20 -1.19
N GLY A 75 -17.40 -2.97 -0.70
CA GLY A 75 -16.00 -2.71 -0.98
C GLY A 75 -15.64 -2.94 -2.45
N GLU A 76 -16.12 -4.02 -3.08
CA GLU A 76 -15.95 -4.21 -4.53
C GLU A 76 -16.66 -3.11 -5.33
N MET A 77 -17.83 -2.64 -4.88
CA MET A 77 -18.53 -1.51 -5.49
C MET A 77 -17.68 -0.22 -5.45
N MET A 78 -17.03 0.10 -4.33
CA MET A 78 -16.12 1.26 -4.25
C MET A 78 -14.97 1.16 -5.24
N VAL A 79 -14.33 -0.01 -5.33
CA VAL A 79 -13.19 -0.21 -6.25
C VAL A 79 -13.65 -0.12 -7.70
N ALA A 80 -14.82 -0.64 -8.03
CA ALA A 80 -15.39 -0.60 -9.37
C ALA A 80 -15.78 0.82 -9.85
N MET A 81 -15.96 1.78 -8.93
CA MET A 81 -16.20 3.19 -9.27
C MET A 81 -14.93 3.91 -9.77
N LEU A 82 -13.74 3.37 -9.51
CA LEU A 82 -12.47 3.96 -9.91
C LEU A 82 -12.03 3.45 -11.30
N PRO A 83 -11.34 4.30 -12.09
CA PRO A 83 -10.73 3.85 -13.34
C PRO A 83 -9.60 2.86 -13.04
N SER A 84 -9.74 1.63 -13.54
CA SER A 84 -8.86 0.50 -13.22
C SER A 84 -7.49 0.54 -13.89
N ASP A 85 -7.30 1.45 -14.85
CA ASP A 85 -6.08 1.67 -15.63
C ASP A 85 -5.23 2.84 -15.11
N LEU A 86 -5.67 3.51 -14.05
CA LEU A 86 -4.98 4.66 -13.45
C LEU A 86 -4.45 4.33 -12.04
N PRO A 87 -3.37 5.01 -11.61
CA PRO A 87 -2.75 4.73 -10.32
C PRO A 87 -3.57 5.36 -9.19
N PHE A 88 -4.46 4.58 -8.59
CA PHE A 88 -5.20 4.97 -7.41
C PHE A 88 -4.78 4.18 -6.17
N THR A 89 -4.96 4.79 -5.01
CA THR A 89 -5.01 4.09 -3.73
C THR A 89 -6.35 4.35 -3.09
N ILE A 90 -7.00 3.31 -2.60
CA ILE A 90 -8.30 3.42 -1.95
C ILE A 90 -8.27 2.74 -0.57
N PHE A 91 -8.75 3.48 0.42
CA PHE A 91 -8.95 3.00 1.77
C PHE A 91 -10.40 2.50 1.91
N VAL A 92 -10.58 1.19 1.80
CA VAL A 92 -11.90 0.54 1.77
C VAL A 92 -12.26 0.11 3.19
N PRO A 93 -13.42 0.50 3.74
CA PRO A 93 -13.88 -0.01 5.02
C PRO A 93 -14.07 -1.53 4.98
N SER A 94 -13.82 -2.23 6.09
CA SER A 94 -14.22 -3.63 6.24
C SER A 94 -15.74 -3.78 6.20
N GLU A 95 -16.22 -4.99 5.93
CA GLU A 95 -17.66 -5.29 5.92
C GLU A 95 -18.29 -4.94 7.29
N GLU A 96 -17.58 -5.24 8.38
CA GLU A 96 -17.99 -4.85 9.73
C GLU A 96 -18.06 -3.33 9.91
N ALA A 97 -17.13 -2.57 9.33
CA ALA A 97 -17.14 -1.11 9.40
C ALA A 97 -18.33 -0.51 8.62
N PHE A 98 -18.66 -1.06 7.45
CA PHE A 98 -19.85 -0.67 6.70
C PHE A 98 -21.14 -0.89 7.49
N GLU A 99 -21.28 -2.07 8.11
CA GLU A 99 -22.46 -2.40 8.91
C GLU A 99 -22.57 -1.52 10.15
N HIS A 100 -21.47 -1.27 10.84
CA HIS A 100 -21.50 -0.60 12.14
C HIS A 100 -21.62 0.93 12.02
N VAL A 101 -20.92 1.54 11.05
CA VAL A 101 -20.84 3.00 10.92
C VAL A 101 -21.92 3.53 9.99
N LEU A 102 -22.10 2.91 8.82
CA LEU A 102 -23.05 3.38 7.82
C LEU A 102 -24.42 2.69 7.93
N LYS A 103 -24.56 1.69 8.82
CA LYS A 103 -25.77 0.85 8.94
C LYS A 103 -26.16 0.23 7.60
N LEU A 104 -25.18 -0.02 6.73
CA LEU A 104 -25.37 -0.59 5.40
C LEU A 104 -25.06 -2.09 5.44
N ARG A 105 -26.00 -2.89 4.95
CA ARG A 105 -25.76 -4.30 4.62
C ARG A 105 -25.91 -4.51 3.12
N ALA A 106 -25.10 -5.39 2.57
CA ALA A 106 -25.21 -5.79 1.16
C ALA A 106 -26.63 -6.30 0.82
N SER A 107 -27.21 -7.11 1.70
CA SER A 107 -28.55 -7.68 1.57
C SER A 107 -29.70 -6.69 1.71
N ASP A 108 -29.43 -5.47 2.18
CA ASP A 108 -30.45 -4.48 2.47
C ASP A 108 -30.92 -3.71 1.21
N SER A 109 -30.22 -3.84 0.08
CA SER A 109 -30.40 -3.10 -1.18
C SER A 109 -31.62 -3.47 -2.03
N LEU A 110 -32.62 -4.18 -1.49
CA LEU A 110 -33.69 -4.84 -2.28
C LEU A 110 -34.68 -3.91 -3.01
N THR A 111 -34.66 -2.59 -2.76
CA THR A 111 -35.51 -1.62 -3.45
C THR A 111 -34.68 -0.63 -4.26
N GLU A 112 -35.19 -0.16 -5.40
CA GLU A 112 -34.48 0.80 -6.27
C GLU A 112 -34.04 2.06 -5.52
N GLN A 113 -34.91 2.58 -4.65
CA GLN A 113 -34.59 3.74 -3.81
C GLN A 113 -33.44 3.45 -2.84
N LYS A 114 -33.48 2.31 -2.13
CA LYS A 114 -32.46 1.95 -1.15
C LYS A 114 -31.12 1.62 -1.83
N MET A 115 -31.16 1.07 -3.03
CA MET A 115 -29.98 0.89 -3.88
C MET A 115 -29.35 2.24 -4.28
N ASN A 116 -30.16 3.23 -4.67
CA ASN A 116 -29.67 4.57 -4.98
C ASN A 116 -29.05 5.26 -3.75
N ASP A 117 -29.70 5.17 -2.59
CA ASP A 117 -29.19 5.74 -1.33
C ASP A 117 -27.86 5.08 -0.92
N THR A 118 -27.75 3.76 -1.13
CA THR A 118 -26.52 2.99 -0.90
C THR A 118 -25.42 3.46 -1.85
N TYR A 119 -25.71 3.59 -3.15
CA TYR A 119 -24.74 4.07 -4.14
C TYR A 119 -24.26 5.50 -3.83
N ALA A 120 -25.17 6.40 -3.46
CA ALA A 120 -24.84 7.77 -3.05
C ALA A 120 -23.91 7.78 -1.82
N THR A 121 -24.21 6.96 -0.83
CA THR A 121 -23.39 6.83 0.38
C THR A 121 -22.00 6.26 0.05
N VAL A 122 -21.94 5.15 -0.68
CA VAL A 122 -20.68 4.47 -1.05
C VAL A 122 -19.81 5.36 -1.93
N SER A 123 -20.39 6.04 -2.92
CA SER A 123 -19.66 6.98 -3.78
C SER A 123 -19.12 8.19 -3.00
N ARG A 124 -19.87 8.68 -2.00
CA ARG A 124 -19.41 9.77 -1.14
C ARG A 124 -18.24 9.34 -0.26
N VAL A 125 -18.32 8.16 0.38
CA VAL A 125 -17.22 7.57 1.15
C VAL A 125 -15.99 7.35 0.28
N MET A 126 -16.17 6.80 -0.94
CA MET A 126 -15.08 6.61 -1.90
C MET A 126 -14.38 7.93 -2.23
N GLY A 127 -15.14 9.02 -2.43
CA GLY A 127 -14.57 10.35 -2.66
C GLY A 127 -13.65 10.82 -1.53
N PHE A 128 -13.97 10.51 -0.27
CA PHE A 128 -13.13 10.84 0.89
C PHE A 128 -11.92 9.92 1.04
N SER A 129 -12.04 8.65 0.65
CA SER A 129 -11.07 7.61 0.98
C SER A 129 -10.18 7.16 -0.18
N ALA A 130 -10.39 7.68 -1.40
CA ALA A 130 -9.56 7.41 -2.56
C ALA A 130 -8.57 8.55 -2.85
N VAL A 131 -7.35 8.20 -3.21
CA VAL A 131 -6.23 9.12 -3.51
C VAL A 131 -5.73 8.85 -4.93
N PRO A 132 -5.55 9.87 -5.79
CA PRO A 132 -5.14 9.72 -7.19
C PRO A 132 -3.62 9.49 -7.36
N GLN A 133 -3.06 8.56 -6.59
CA GLN A 133 -1.68 8.09 -6.71
C GLN A 133 -1.50 6.73 -6.02
N HIS A 134 -0.46 5.99 -6.40
CA HIS A 134 -0.03 4.81 -5.64
C HIS A 134 0.60 5.20 -4.30
N LEU A 135 0.04 4.62 -3.24
CA LEU A 135 0.50 4.77 -1.89
C LEU A 135 0.53 3.38 -1.24
N PRO A 136 1.56 2.57 -1.53
CA PRO A 136 1.76 1.32 -0.81
C PRO A 136 2.08 1.61 0.66
N SER A 137 1.75 0.70 1.57
CA SER A 137 2.04 0.84 3.00
C SER A 137 3.53 1.04 3.24
N GLY A 138 4.38 0.42 2.44
CA GLY A 138 5.84 0.61 2.47
C GLY A 138 6.31 2.05 2.21
N ALA A 139 5.54 2.87 1.50
CA ALA A 139 5.87 4.28 1.25
C ALA A 139 5.58 5.19 2.46
N VAL A 140 4.78 4.72 3.43
CA VAL A 140 4.54 5.45 4.68
C VAL A 140 5.71 5.22 5.65
N PRO A 141 6.46 6.28 6.01
CA PRO A 141 7.62 6.16 6.88
C PRO A 141 7.20 5.79 8.31
N LEU A 142 8.07 5.05 9.00
CA LEU A 142 7.92 4.82 10.43
C LEU A 142 8.11 6.14 11.18
N HIS A 143 7.27 6.40 12.19
CA HIS A 143 7.34 7.55 13.10
C HIS A 143 7.17 8.95 12.46
N LYS A 144 6.68 9.02 11.22
CA LYS A 144 6.40 10.29 10.56
C LYS A 144 5.04 10.25 9.87
N GLU A 145 4.28 11.32 10.06
CA GLU A 145 3.02 11.55 9.36
C GLU A 145 3.29 12.16 7.98
N ILE A 146 2.49 11.73 7.01
CA ILE A 146 2.43 12.29 5.66
C ILE A 146 0.98 12.60 5.32
N SER A 147 0.76 13.58 4.45
CA SER A 147 -0.59 14.00 4.05
C SER A 147 -0.81 13.93 2.54
N PHE A 148 -2.06 13.70 2.16
CA PHE A 148 -2.53 13.57 0.78
C PHE A 148 -3.90 14.20 0.63
N ASP A 149 -4.25 14.59 -0.58
CA ASP A 149 -5.61 15.03 -0.89
C ASP A 149 -6.37 13.89 -1.57
N SER A 150 -7.58 13.60 -1.09
CA SER A 150 -8.47 12.61 -1.69
C SER A 150 -9.06 13.13 -3.01
N ILE A 151 -9.84 12.28 -3.71
CA ILE A 151 -10.60 12.68 -4.90
C ILE A 151 -11.56 13.84 -4.59
N SER A 152 -12.17 13.87 -3.41
CA SER A 152 -13.05 14.97 -2.98
C SER A 152 -12.31 16.22 -2.48
N GLY A 153 -10.96 16.20 -2.44
CA GLY A 153 -10.15 17.24 -1.82
C GLY A 153 -10.08 17.15 -0.29
N PHE A 154 -10.60 16.07 0.30
CA PHE A 154 -10.48 15.82 1.73
C PHE A 154 -9.05 15.43 2.09
N ARG A 155 -8.46 16.12 3.06
CA ARG A 155 -7.08 15.88 3.45
C ARG A 155 -6.97 14.65 4.34
N LEU A 156 -6.19 13.68 3.88
CA LEU A 156 -5.85 12.46 4.60
C LEU A 156 -4.47 12.59 5.23
N TYR A 157 -4.33 12.07 6.43
CA TYR A 157 -3.11 11.99 7.22
C TYR A 157 -2.82 10.51 7.47
N ALA A 158 -1.68 10.04 6.98
CA ALA A 158 -1.27 8.65 7.11
C ALA A 158 0.02 8.54 7.94
N TRP A 159 0.05 7.58 8.85
CA TRP A 159 1.22 7.26 9.66
C TRP A 159 1.24 5.76 10.00
N LYS A 160 2.35 5.31 10.60
CA LYS A 160 2.44 3.96 11.16
C LYS A 160 2.45 4.01 12.68
N ASP A 161 1.69 3.12 13.31
CA ASP A 161 1.72 2.96 14.76
C ASP A 161 3.00 2.24 15.23
N VAL A 162 3.14 2.04 16.54
CA VAL A 162 4.31 1.36 17.14
C VAL A 162 4.48 -0.09 16.69
N LYS A 163 3.45 -0.72 16.12
CA LYS A 163 3.47 -2.07 15.57
C LYS A 163 3.72 -2.08 14.05
N GLY A 164 3.85 -0.91 13.42
CA GLY A 164 4.00 -0.76 11.98
C GLY A 164 2.67 -0.82 11.21
N THR A 165 1.53 -0.83 11.89
CA THR A 165 0.19 -0.83 11.28
C THR A 165 -0.06 0.52 10.61
N LEU A 166 -0.57 0.50 9.37
CA LEU A 166 -0.97 1.73 8.68
C LEU A 166 -2.21 2.32 9.37
N VAL A 167 -2.16 3.61 9.67
CA VAL A 167 -3.25 4.38 10.25
C VAL A 167 -3.51 5.58 9.35
N VAL A 168 -4.77 5.81 8.99
CA VAL A 168 -5.19 6.94 8.17
C VAL A 168 -6.36 7.65 8.85
N ASN A 169 -6.21 8.95 9.15
CA ASN A 169 -7.19 9.75 9.89
C ASN A 169 -7.70 9.05 11.18
N GLY A 170 -6.82 8.35 11.89
CA GLY A 170 -7.16 7.63 13.13
C GLY A 170 -7.75 6.22 12.92
N VAL A 171 -8.06 5.83 11.68
CA VAL A 171 -8.57 4.49 11.35
C VAL A 171 -7.40 3.55 11.05
N ARG A 172 -7.38 2.37 11.68
CA ARG A 172 -6.32 1.37 11.48
C ARG A 172 -6.62 0.49 10.27
N SER A 173 -5.58 0.10 9.54
CA SER A 173 -5.67 -0.91 8.49
C SER A 173 -5.78 -2.32 9.08
N GLU A 174 -6.62 -3.16 8.49
CA GLU A 174 -6.71 -4.60 8.75
C GLU A 174 -5.92 -5.43 7.73
N CYS A 175 -5.93 -4.99 6.48
CA CYS A 175 -5.15 -5.53 5.38
C CYS A 175 -4.60 -4.38 4.53
N VAL A 176 -3.36 -4.49 4.08
CA VAL A 176 -2.70 -3.45 3.28
C VAL A 176 -2.17 -4.03 1.97
N ASP A 177 -1.98 -3.16 0.97
CA ASP A 177 -1.31 -3.45 -0.28
C ASP A 177 -1.99 -4.54 -1.15
N VAL A 178 -3.32 -4.65 -1.08
CA VAL A 178 -4.10 -5.54 -1.96
C VAL A 178 -4.15 -4.94 -3.35
N ARG A 179 -3.72 -5.67 -4.37
CA ARG A 179 -3.74 -5.19 -5.77
C ARG A 179 -5.01 -5.61 -6.48
N LYS A 180 -5.72 -4.63 -7.06
CA LYS A 180 -6.84 -4.80 -7.98
C LYS A 180 -6.57 -3.95 -9.22
N ALA A 181 -6.12 -4.57 -10.31
CA ALA A 181 -5.61 -3.85 -11.50
C ALA A 181 -4.51 -2.82 -11.12
N GLU A 182 -4.59 -1.57 -11.59
CA GLU A 182 -3.68 -0.48 -11.20
C GLU A 182 -4.07 0.20 -9.88
N ILE A 183 -4.99 -0.37 -9.10
CA ILE A 183 -5.45 0.18 -7.83
C ILE A 183 -4.81 -0.57 -6.65
N ILE A 184 -4.29 0.18 -5.69
CA ILE A 184 -3.86 -0.33 -4.38
C ILE A 184 -5.02 -0.18 -3.39
N VAL A 185 -5.43 -1.28 -2.77
CA VAL A 185 -6.52 -1.32 -1.80
C VAL A 185 -5.94 -1.59 -0.41
N HIS A 186 -6.31 -0.76 0.55
CA HIS A 186 -6.08 -0.99 1.98
C HIS A 186 -7.43 -1.15 2.67
N ILE A 187 -7.64 -2.29 3.34
CA ILE A 187 -8.85 -2.54 4.13
C ILE A 187 -8.68 -1.89 5.49
N MET A 188 -9.68 -1.11 5.89
CA MET A 188 -9.66 -0.28 7.09
C MET A 188 -10.72 -0.75 8.08
N SER A 189 -10.40 -0.75 9.38
CA SER A 189 -11.31 -1.19 10.44
C SER A 189 -12.43 -0.19 10.76
N GLY A 190 -12.65 0.80 9.89
CA GLY A 190 -13.53 1.94 10.11
C GLY A 190 -13.71 2.70 8.80
N VAL A 191 -14.60 3.70 8.82
CA VAL A 191 -14.92 4.48 7.63
C VAL A 191 -14.22 5.84 7.70
N ILE A 192 -13.55 6.21 6.62
CA ILE A 192 -12.89 7.52 6.48
C ILE A 192 -13.86 8.46 5.76
N MET A 193 -14.27 9.52 6.45
CA MET A 193 -15.17 10.55 5.93
C MET A 193 -14.92 11.89 6.64
N ASP A 194 -15.55 12.96 6.16
CA ASP A 194 -15.56 14.24 6.89
C ASP A 194 -16.56 14.21 8.07
N VAL A 195 -16.38 15.17 8.98
CA VAL A 195 -17.19 15.26 10.21
C VAL A 195 -18.65 15.62 9.93
N GLU A 196 -18.93 16.35 8.85
CA GLU A 196 -20.29 16.76 8.48
C GLU A 196 -21.09 15.55 7.99
N PHE A 197 -20.45 14.67 7.21
CA PHE A 197 -21.03 13.43 6.75
C PHE A 197 -21.18 12.42 7.89
N GLU A 198 -20.21 12.32 8.80
CA GLU A 198 -20.30 11.45 9.98
C GLU A 198 -21.50 11.80 10.88
N GLN A 199 -21.78 13.10 11.06
CA GLN A 199 -22.92 13.57 11.83
C GLN A 199 -24.26 13.10 11.26
N SER A 200 -24.37 12.91 9.94
CA SER A 200 -25.60 12.41 9.32
C SER A 200 -25.98 10.96 9.71
N PHE A 201 -25.04 10.21 10.28
CA PHE A 201 -25.27 8.84 10.78
C PHE A 201 -25.41 8.78 12.31
N SER A 202 -25.07 9.86 13.01
CA SER A 202 -25.20 9.95 14.46
C SER A 202 -26.68 10.01 14.83
N PRO A 203 -27.13 9.28 15.86
CA PRO A 203 -28.48 9.46 16.37
C PRO A 203 -28.63 10.89 16.90
N ASP A 204 -29.72 11.56 16.55
CA ASP A 204 -30.12 12.80 17.19
C ASP A 204 -30.30 12.48 18.69
N TYR A 205 -29.32 12.88 19.51
CA TYR A 205 -29.53 12.96 20.95
C TYR A 205 -30.37 14.20 21.20
N ASP A 206 -31.66 14.11 20.88
CA ASP A 206 -32.66 15.08 21.30
C ASP A 206 -33.16 14.74 22.71
N ASP A 207 -32.91 15.70 23.60
CA ASP A 207 -33.29 15.93 25.01
C ASP A 207 -32.68 15.07 26.15
#